data_AF-A0A1X7VAQ9-F1
#
_entry.id   AF-A0A1X7VAQ9-F1
#
_cell.length_a   1.000
_cell.length_b   1.000
_cell.length_c   1.000
_cell.angle_alpha   90.00
_cell.angle_beta   90.00
_cell.angle_gamma   90.00
#
_symmetry.space_group_name_H-M   'P 1'
#
loop_
_entity.id
_entity.type
_entity.pdbx_description
1 polymer ?
#
loop_
_entity_poly.entity_id
_entity_poly.type
_entity_poly.pdbx_seq_one_letter_code
_entity_poly.pdbx_strand_id
1 'polypeptide(L)' 'MEPLDLTAVHADRKCPQCGNDEMTYTTQQTRSADEGQTVFYTCPKCKFKETENS' A
#
# COMPACT_ATOMS: atom_id res chain seq x y z
N MET A 1 -20.74 -5.50 6.32
CA MET A 1 -19.83 -6.59 6.70
C MET A 1 -18.55 -6.32 5.94
N GLU A 2 -17.74 -5.41 6.47
CA GLU A 2 -16.40 -5.09 5.98
C GLU A 2 -15.52 -5.35 7.20
N PRO A 3 -14.68 -6.39 7.20
CA PRO A 3 -13.82 -6.60 8.34
C PRO A 3 -12.78 -5.48 8.34
N LEU A 4 -12.95 -4.55 9.27
CA LEU A 4 -11.96 -3.55 9.66
C LEU A 4 -10.83 -4.27 10.38
N ASP A 5 -10.04 -5.06 9.64
CA ASP A 5 -8.83 -5.70 10.15
C ASP A 5 -7.75 -4.62 10.34
N LEU A 6 -7.82 -4.00 11.51
CA LEU A 6 -6.78 -3.22 12.12
C LEU A 6 -5.49 -4.08 12.23
N THR A 7 -4.33 -3.44 12.04
CA THR A 7 -3.06 -3.68 12.79
C THR A 7 -1.80 -4.24 12.11
N ALA A 8 -1.71 -4.32 10.78
CA ALA A 8 -0.39 -4.27 10.11
C ALA A 8 -0.62 -3.92 8.65
N VAL A 9 -0.10 -2.78 8.15
CA VAL A 9 -0.32 -2.39 6.74
C VAL A 9 0.64 -3.16 5.83
N HIS A 10 0.69 -4.49 5.99
CA HIS A 10 1.45 -5.42 5.16
C HIS A 10 0.54 -5.87 4.02
N ALA A 11 0.95 -5.58 2.79
CA ALA A 11 0.43 -6.16 1.58
C ALA A 11 1.22 -7.43 1.23
N ASP A 12 0.50 -8.50 0.90
CA ASP A 12 0.98 -9.68 0.17
C ASP A 12 1.34 -9.28 -1.28
N ARG A 13 2.36 -8.43 -1.41
CA ARG A 13 2.86 -7.94 -2.68
C ARG A 13 4.37 -8.13 -2.72
N LYS A 14 4.82 -8.80 -3.77
CA LYS A 14 6.24 -9.05 -3.97
C LYS A 14 6.96 -7.81 -4.49
N CYS A 15 8.02 -7.39 -3.79
CA CYS A 15 8.83 -6.27 -4.21
C CYS A 15 9.58 -6.60 -5.52
N PRO A 16 9.38 -5.82 -6.61
CA PRO A 16 10.05 -6.07 -7.88
C PRO A 16 11.56 -5.77 -7.84
N GLN A 17 12.01 -4.98 -6.86
CA GLN A 17 13.43 -4.60 -6.74
C GLN A 17 14.29 -5.64 -6.00
N CYS A 18 13.76 -6.26 -4.94
CA CYS A 18 14.52 -7.17 -4.08
C CYS A 18 13.89 -8.55 -3.88
N GLY A 19 12.68 -8.76 -4.40
CA GLY A 19 11.95 -10.02 -4.30
C GLY A 19 11.35 -10.32 -2.93
N ASN A 20 11.19 -9.34 -2.05
CA ASN A 20 10.53 -9.53 -0.75
C ASN A 20 9.04 -9.83 -0.94
N ASP A 21 8.49 -10.87 -0.33
CA ASP A 21 7.10 -11.28 -0.54
C ASP A 21 6.07 -10.42 0.22
N GLU A 22 6.53 -9.56 1.14
CA GLU A 22 5.70 -8.58 1.85
C GLU A 22 6.13 -7.14 1.53
N MET A 23 5.17 -6.23 1.38
CA MET A 23 5.42 -4.80 1.29
C MET A 23 4.49 -4.06 2.22
N THR A 24 4.88 -2.91 2.76
CA THR A 24 3.91 -2.07 3.46
C THR A 24 3.14 -1.20 2.47
N TYR A 25 1.89 -0.85 2.77
CA TYR A 25 1.18 0.16 1.99
C TYR A 25 0.62 1.26 2.88
N THR A 26 0.31 2.41 2.31
CA THR A 26 -0.31 3.53 3.01
C THR A 26 -1.27 4.18 2.05
N THR A 27 -2.52 4.34 2.44
CA THR A 27 -3.49 5.03 1.61
C THR A 27 -3.62 6.48 2.03
N GLN A 28 -3.51 7.41 1.08
CA GLN A 28 -3.82 8.82 1.31
C GLN A 28 -5.12 9.15 0.58
N GLN A 29 -6.12 9.60 1.34
CA GLN A 29 -7.36 10.11 0.78
C GLN A 29 -7.22 11.61 0.56
N THR A 30 -7.27 12.05 -0.69
CA THR A 30 -7.53 13.44 -1.04
C THR A 30 -9.01 13.71 -0.76
N ARG A 31 -9.34 14.78 -0.03
CA ARG A 31 -10.73 15.10 0.32
C ARG A 31 -11.55 15.40 -0.94
N SER A 32 -12.23 14.38 -1.47
CA SER A 32 -13.50 14.42 -2.19
C SER A 32 -13.83 12.97 -2.58
N ALA A 33 -15.10 12.58 -2.46
CA ALA A 33 -15.54 11.21 -2.77
C ALA A 33 -15.41 10.85 -4.28
N ASP A 34 -15.08 11.83 -5.12
CA ASP A 34 -15.09 11.74 -6.57
C ASP A 34 -13.69 11.57 -7.22
N GLU A 35 -12.60 11.66 -6.46
CA GLU A 35 -11.24 11.48 -6.99
C GLU A 35 -10.44 10.54 -6.10
N GLY A 36 -10.54 9.23 -6.39
CA GLY A 36 -9.57 8.16 -6.15
C GLY A 36 -8.77 8.10 -4.83
N GLN A 37 -8.67 6.92 -4.24
CA GLN A 37 -7.71 6.70 -3.15
C GLN A 37 -6.32 6.45 -3.74
N THR A 38 -5.33 7.25 -3.37
CA THR A 38 -3.94 6.96 -3.74
C THR A 38 -3.33 6.00 -2.72
N VAL A 39 -2.82 4.88 -3.21
CA VAL A 39 -2.15 3.84 -2.42
C VAL A 39 -0.65 3.91 -2.65
N PHE A 40 0.12 4.04 -1.57
CA PHE A 40 1.57 4.09 -1.59
C PHE A 40 2.15 2.82 -0.99
N TYR A 41 2.75 1.97 -1.80
CA TYR A 41 3.46 0.78 -1.36
C TYR A 41 4.93 1.12 -1.06
N THR A 42 5.48 0.57 0.02
CA THR A 42 6.87 0.73 0.44
C THR A 42 7.44 -0.62 0.86
N CYS A 43 8.58 -1.01 0.28
CA CYS A 43 9.25 -2.25 0.68
C CYS A 43 10.02 -2.02 2.00
N PRO A 44 9.74 -2.76 3.09
CA PRO A 44 10.50 -2.59 4.33
C PRO A 44 11.97 -3.01 4.19
N LYS A 45 12.26 -3.99 3.31
CA LYS A 45 13.59 -4.55 3.05
C LYS A 45 14.54 -3.63 2.27
N CYS A 46 14.12 -3.14 1.10
CA CYS A 46 14.97 -2.30 0.23
C CYS A 46 14.56 -0.83 0.14
N LYS A 47 13.48 -0.42 0.82
CA LYS A 47 12.92 0.94 0.80
C LYS A 47 12.41 1.43 -0.56
N PHE A 48 12.19 0.51 -1.52
CA PHE A 48 11.49 0.80 -2.78
C PHE A 48 10.09 1.34 -2.51
N LYS A 49 9.65 2.32 -3.30
CA LYS A 49 8.36 2.99 -3.14
C LYS A 49 7.61 2.90 -4.48
N GLU A 50 6.33 2.58 -4.42
CA GLU A 50 5.47 2.46 -5.58
C GLU A 50 4.13 3.15 -5.27
N THR A 51 3.61 3.91 -6.23
CA THR A 51 2.37 4.66 -6.08
C THR A 51 1.35 4.12 -7.06
N GLU A 52 0.16 3.79 -6.56
CA GLU A 52 -0.96 3.28 -7.33
C GLU A 52 -2.14 4.23 -7.10
N ASN A 53 -2.63 4.86 -8.18
CA ASN A 53 -3.77 5.77 -8.15
C ASN A 53 -4.95 5.05 -8.80
N SER A 54 -6.03 4.87 -8.03
CA SER A 54 -7.28 4.23 -8.48
C SER A 54 -8.18 5.17 -9.28
#